data_AF-A0AAP6TBW2-F1
#
_entry.id   AF-A0AAP6TBW2-F1
#
_cell.length_a   1.000
_cell.length_b   1.000
_cell.length_c   1.000
_cell.angle_alpha   90.00
_cell.angle_beta   90.00
_cell.angle_gamma   90.00
#
_symmetry.space_group_name_H-M   'P 1'
#
loop_
_entity.id
_entity.type
_entity.pdbx_description
1 polymer ?
#
loop_
_entity_poly.entity_id
_entity_poly.type
_entity_poly.pdbx_seq_one_letter_code
_entity_poly.pdbx_strand_id
1 'polypeptide(L)'
;MVCEVIAIYKNPKYRIIKYNDEYLMVNIINNWLVLFIPLLNWLTPKRYIKISQEELESLNTFKPAKNNAFWPALGSSVLFSVTFRKYMPLFNVRLEKTIVIAIFFVVFLGILFFYLNLNRRLALGVFTMNKEK
;
A
#
# COMPACT_ATOMS: atom_id res chain seq x y z
N MET A 1 -19.07 -17.42 11.27
CA MET A 1 -18.53 -16.06 11.40
C MET A 1 -18.10 -15.61 10.02
N VAL A 2 -18.95 -14.90 9.28
CA VAL A 2 -18.66 -14.49 7.90
C VAL A 2 -18.17 -13.05 7.94
N CYS A 3 -16.86 -12.87 7.76
CA CYS A 3 -16.23 -11.57 7.71
C CYS A 3 -16.06 -11.21 6.23
N GLU A 4 -16.70 -10.15 5.77
CA GLU A 4 -16.61 -9.73 4.36
C GLU A 4 -15.73 -8.50 4.22
N VAL A 5 -14.79 -8.53 3.27
CA VAL A 5 -13.92 -7.39 2.97
C VAL A 5 -14.42 -6.69 1.72
N ILE A 6 -14.77 -5.43 1.86
CA ILE A 6 -15.27 -4.57 0.78
C ILE A 6 -14.14 -3.63 0.35
N ALA A 7 -13.91 -3.54 -0.96
CA ALA A 7 -12.90 -2.66 -1.55
C ALA A 7 -13.49 -1.28 -1.86
N ILE A 8 -12.72 -0.23 -1.62
CA ILE A 8 -13.04 1.13 -2.05
C ILE A 8 -12.37 1.38 -3.40
N TYR A 9 -13.12 1.92 -4.36
CA TYR A 9 -12.63 2.23 -5.69
C TYR A 9 -11.42 3.15 -5.64
N LYS A 10 -10.32 2.71 -6.29
CA LYS A 10 -9.04 3.42 -6.38
C LYS A 10 -8.42 3.86 -5.03
N ASN A 11 -8.86 3.31 -3.89
CA ASN A 11 -8.29 3.62 -2.59
C ASN A 11 -7.67 2.37 -1.92
N PRO A 12 -6.34 2.20 -2.03
CA PRO A 12 -5.65 1.07 -1.39
C PRO A 12 -5.38 1.29 0.11
N LYS A 13 -5.56 2.52 0.62
CA LYS A 13 -5.24 2.87 2.01
C LYS A 13 -6.28 2.35 3.00
N TYR A 14 -7.55 2.42 2.64
CA TYR A 14 -8.67 2.01 3.49
C TYR A 14 -9.37 0.78 2.92
N ARG A 15 -9.82 -0.11 3.81
CA ARG A 15 -10.75 -1.21 3.49
C ARG A 15 -11.87 -1.23 4.49
N ILE A 16 -13.02 -1.73 4.05
CA ILE A 16 -14.18 -1.89 4.91
C ILE A 16 -14.32 -3.37 5.21
N ILE A 17 -14.51 -3.69 6.48
CA ILE A 17 -14.75 -5.03 6.98
C ILE A 17 -16.18 -5.05 7.53
N LYS A 18 -17.04 -5.88 6.95
CA LYS A 18 -18.35 -6.18 7.50
C LYS A 18 -18.20 -7.28 8.53
N TYR A 19 -18.55 -6.97 9.78
CA TYR A 19 -18.54 -7.92 10.88
C TYR A 19 -19.92 -7.94 11.53
N ASN A 20 -20.63 -9.06 11.37
CA ASN A 20 -22.06 -9.16 11.69
C ASN A 20 -22.87 -8.08 10.92
N ASP A 21 -23.48 -7.15 11.64
CA ASP A 21 -24.26 -6.03 11.08
C ASP A 21 -23.53 -4.68 11.14
N GLU A 22 -22.26 -4.67 11.58
CA GLU A 22 -21.45 -3.46 11.65
C GLU A 22 -20.46 -3.36 10.49
N TYR A 23 -20.23 -2.13 10.02
CA TYR A 23 -19.24 -1.79 9.01
C TYR A 23 -18.05 -1.10 9.68
N LEU A 24 -16.87 -1.72 9.59
CA LEU A 24 -15.63 -1.22 10.16
C LEU A 24 -14.70 -0.75 9.04
N MET A 25 -14.42 0.55 8.97
CA MET A 25 -13.40 1.06 8.06
C MET A 25 -12.02 1.00 8.73
N VAL A 26 -11.10 0.27 8.12
CA VAL A 26 -9.75 0.02 8.63
C VAL A 26 -8.72 0.72 7.75
N ASN A 27 -7.79 1.44 8.39
CA ASN A 27 -6.61 1.97 7.70
C ASN A 27 -5.53 0.88 7.60
N ILE A 28 -5.33 0.34 6.39
CA ILE A 28 -4.33 -0.70 6.13
C ILE A 28 -2.92 -0.14 6.16
N ILE A 29 -2.70 0.96 5.45
CA ILE A 29 -1.38 1.59 5.27
C ILE A 29 -1.18 2.65 6.37
N ASN A 30 -1.21 2.18 7.63
CA ASN A 30 -1.12 3.04 8.81
C ASN A 30 0.30 3.60 9.05
N ASN A 31 1.34 2.90 8.60
CA ASN A 31 2.74 3.29 8.82
C ASN A 31 3.53 3.23 7.50
N TRP A 32 4.45 4.16 7.31
CA TRP A 32 5.36 4.22 6.17
C TRP A 32 6.32 3.03 6.12
N LEU A 33 6.68 2.48 7.28
CA LEU A 33 7.55 1.30 7.40
C LEU A 33 7.00 0.06 6.67
N VAL A 34 5.68 -0.01 6.48
CA VAL A 34 5.02 -1.11 5.74
C VAL A 34 5.51 -1.21 4.30
N LEU A 35 5.97 -0.10 3.70
CA LEU A 35 6.51 -0.11 2.34
C LEU A 35 7.86 -0.84 2.24
N PHE A 36 8.67 -0.76 3.30
CA PHE A 36 9.99 -1.38 3.33
C PHE A 36 9.96 -2.80 3.88
N ILE A 37 9.08 -3.04 4.86
CA ILE A 37 8.98 -4.32 5.55
C ILE A 37 7.50 -4.72 5.61
N PRO A 38 7.01 -5.45 4.59
CA PRO A 38 5.61 -5.85 4.51
C PRO A 38 5.15 -6.66 5.72
N LEU A 39 6.03 -7.44 6.35
CA LEU A 39 5.70 -8.23 7.55
C LEU A 39 5.37 -7.37 8.78
N LEU A 40 5.99 -6.19 8.93
CA LEU A 40 5.66 -5.28 10.05
C LEU A 40 4.20 -4.84 10.00
N ASN A 41 3.59 -4.87 8.82
CA ASN A 41 2.17 -4.56 8.64
C ASN A 41 1.26 -5.47 9.45
N TRP A 42 1.65 -6.74 9.64
CA TRP A 42 0.89 -7.74 10.38
C TRP A 42 1.02 -7.56 11.90
N LEU A 43 2.20 -7.15 12.36
CA LEU A 43 2.50 -6.96 13.78
C LEU A 43 1.98 -5.63 14.33
N THR A 44 1.73 -4.65 13.46
CA THR A 44 1.29 -3.31 13.88
C THR A 44 -0.23 -3.28 14.06
N PRO A 45 -0.75 -2.87 15.24
CA PRO A 45 -2.18 -2.73 15.45
C PRO A 45 -2.81 -1.74 14.45
N LYS A 46 -4.00 -2.08 13.94
CA LYS A 46 -4.73 -1.29 12.95
C LYS A 46 -5.78 -0.43 13.63
N ARG A 47 -5.83 0.84 13.23
CA ARG A 47 -6.91 1.75 13.62
C ARG A 47 -8.13 1.47 12.74
N TYR A 48 -9.29 1.41 13.36
CA TYR A 48 -10.57 1.25 12.70
C TYR A 48 -11.57 2.27 13.22
N ILE A 49 -12.56 2.60 12.41
CA ILE A 49 -13.73 3.39 12.79
C ILE A 49 -15.00 2.64 12.38
N LYS A 50 -16.08 2.83 13.13
CA LYS A 50 -17.40 2.37 12.72
C LYS A 50 -17.99 3.37 11.72
N ILE A 51 -18.54 2.88 10.62
CA ILE A 51 -19.21 3.69 9.60
C ILE A 51 -20.66 3.27 9.46
N SER A 52 -21.55 4.21 9.16
CA SER A 52 -22.96 3.91 8.90
C SER A 52 -23.16 3.36 7.47
N GLN A 53 -24.34 2.82 7.19
CA GLN A 53 -24.68 2.38 5.85
C GLN A 53 -24.75 3.55 4.86
N GLU A 54 -25.23 4.73 5.29
CA GLU A 54 -25.26 5.94 4.46
C GLU A 54 -23.85 6.41 4.07
N GLU A 55 -22.90 6.38 5.02
CA GLU A 55 -21.49 6.68 4.75
C GLU A 55 -20.88 5.65 3.79
N LEU A 56 -21.26 4.38 3.91
CA LEU A 56 -20.82 3.32 3.01
C LEU A 56 -21.30 3.53 1.58
N GLU A 57 -22.57 3.89 1.39
CA GLU A 57 -23.17 4.13 0.06
C GLU A 57 -22.59 5.39 -0.60
N SER A 58 -22.21 6.39 0.19
CA SER A 58 -21.47 7.57 -0.31
C SER A 58 -20.09 7.22 -0.86
N LEU A 59 -19.51 6.09 -0.45
CA LEU A 59 -18.24 5.61 -0.93
C LEU A 59 -18.47 4.74 -2.18
N ASN A 60 -17.72 5.02 -3.25
CA ASN A 60 -17.67 4.16 -4.42
C ASN A 60 -17.02 2.82 -4.06
N THR A 61 -17.81 1.88 -3.52
CA THR A 61 -17.36 0.55 -3.13
C THR A 61 -17.65 -0.46 -4.23
N PHE A 62 -16.81 -1.48 -4.33
CA PHE A 62 -17.01 -2.58 -5.26
C PHE A 62 -16.52 -3.88 -4.62
N LYS A 63 -17.13 -5.01 -5.01
CA LYS A 63 -16.62 -6.30 -4.60
C LYS A 63 -15.39 -6.60 -5.47
N PRO A 64 -14.19 -6.79 -4.88
CA PRO A 64 -13.00 -7.06 -5.68
C PRO A 64 -13.17 -8.40 -6.39
N ALA A 65 -13.13 -8.38 -7.73
CA ALA A 65 -13.01 -9.61 -8.50
C ALA A 65 -11.64 -10.24 -8.22
N LYS A 66 -11.59 -11.57 -8.08
CA LYS A 66 -10.35 -12.32 -7.90
C LYS A 66 -9.47 -12.10 -9.14
N ASN A 67 -8.49 -11.21 -9.03
CA ASN A 67 -7.53 -10.97 -10.11
C ASN A 67 -6.33 -11.91 -9.93
N ASN A 68 -5.82 -12.43 -11.05
CA ASN A 68 -4.65 -13.30 -11.09
C ASN A 68 -3.36 -12.48 -11.38
N ALA A 69 -3.31 -11.20 -10.99
CA ALA A 69 -2.20 -10.28 -11.32
C ALA A 69 -0.84 -10.72 -10.75
N PHE A 70 -0.84 -11.71 -9.85
CA PHE A 70 0.35 -12.39 -9.38
C PHE A 70 1.14 -13.08 -10.51
N TRP A 71 0.47 -13.70 -11.48
CA TRP A 71 1.14 -14.43 -12.57
C TRP A 71 1.92 -13.51 -13.53
N PRO A 72 1.35 -12.38 -14.01
CA PRO A 72 2.11 -11.40 -14.79
C PRO A 72 3.29 -10.79 -14.02
N ALA A 73 3.13 -10.54 -12.72
CA ALA A 73 4.19 -9.99 -11.88
C ALA A 73 5.36 -10.97 -11.70
N LEU A 74 5.07 -12.27 -11.57
CA LEU A 74 6.10 -13.30 -11.49
C LEU A 74 6.87 -13.41 -12.81
N GLY A 75 6.15 -13.45 -13.93
CA GLY A 75 6.76 -13.55 -15.27
C GLY A 75 7.64 -12.35 -15.62
N SER A 76 7.20 -11.14 -15.28
CA SER A 76 7.98 -9.91 -15.53
C SER A 76 9.26 -9.86 -14.71
N SER A 77 9.24 -10.31 -13.45
CA SER A 77 10.43 -10.38 -12.59
C SER A 77 11.50 -11.33 -13.15
N VAL A 78 11.10 -12.49 -13.69
CA VAL A 78 12.03 -13.44 -14.31
C VAL A 78 12.69 -12.83 -15.55
N LEU A 79 11.90 -12.24 -16.45
CA LEU A 79 12.41 -11.59 -17.66
C LEU A 79 13.34 -10.41 -17.34
N PHE A 80 12.96 -9.59 -16.34
CA PHE A 80 13.80 -8.51 -15.85
C PHE A 80 15.14 -9.03 -15.33
N SER A 81 15.12 -10.10 -14.53
CA SER A 81 16.34 -10.70 -13.96
C SER A 81 17.29 -11.25 -15.04
N VAL A 82 16.74 -11.93 -16.06
CA VAL A 82 17.53 -12.47 -17.17
C VAL A 82 18.17 -11.35 -17.99
N THR A 83 17.42 -10.28 -18.24
CA THR A 83 17.92 -9.11 -19.00
C THR A 83 18.95 -8.33 -18.18
N PHE A 84 18.70 -8.15 -16.89
CA PHE A 84 19.55 -7.41 -15.95
C PHE A 84 20.96 -8.03 -15.83
N ARG A 85 21.08 -9.36 -15.90
CA ARG A 85 22.39 -10.05 -15.91
C ARG A 85 23.34 -9.53 -16.99
N LYS A 86 22.82 -9.11 -18.16
CA LYS A 86 23.65 -8.56 -19.24
C LYS A 86 24.30 -7.22 -18.87
N TYR A 87 23.67 -6.46 -17.98
CA TYR A 87 24.12 -5.14 -17.56
C TYR A 87 24.92 -5.17 -16.23
N MET A 88 24.94 -6.28 -15.50
CA MET A 88 25.75 -6.45 -14.27
C MET A 88 27.21 -5.99 -14.42
N PRO A 89 27.93 -6.28 -15.51
CA PRO A 89 29.32 -5.83 -15.68
C PRO A 89 29.49 -4.30 -15.68
N LEU A 90 28.48 -3.54 -16.08
CA LEU A 90 28.52 -2.06 -16.02
C LEU A 90 28.49 -1.54 -14.58
N PHE A 91 27.87 -2.30 -13.67
CA PHE A 91 27.86 -2.00 -12.23
C PHE A 91 29.12 -2.52 -11.52
N ASN A 92 29.97 -3.31 -12.19
CA ASN A 92 31.26 -3.78 -11.69
C ASN A 92 32.39 -2.72 -11.84
N VAL A 93 32.07 -1.55 -12.39
CA VAL A 93 32.91 -0.36 -12.25
C VAL A 93 33.04 -0.07 -10.76
N ARG A 94 34.25 0.27 -10.29
CA ARG A 94 34.54 0.60 -8.88
C ARG A 94 33.79 1.88 -8.49
N LEU A 95 32.48 1.76 -8.26
CA LEU A 95 31.64 2.84 -7.77
C LEU A 95 32.18 3.23 -6.41
N GLU A 96 32.59 4.48 -6.29
CA GLU A 96 33.05 5.00 -5.01
C GLU A 96 31.93 4.85 -3.99
N LYS A 97 32.29 4.46 -2.76
CA LYS A 97 31.34 4.27 -1.66
C LYS A 97 30.42 5.49 -1.48
N THR A 98 30.95 6.69 -1.73
CA THR A 98 30.24 7.96 -1.70
C THR A 98 29.09 8.03 -2.71
N ILE A 99 29.30 7.58 -3.96
CA ILE A 99 28.29 7.61 -5.02
C ILE A 99 27.16 6.63 -4.70
N VAL A 100 27.51 5.43 -4.21
CA VAL A 100 26.53 4.41 -3.81
C VAL A 100 25.64 4.92 -2.68
N ILE A 101 26.24 5.55 -1.66
CA ILE A 101 25.52 6.15 -0.54
C ILE A 101 24.61 7.29 -1.02
N ALA A 102 25.10 8.15 -1.93
CA ALA A 102 24.29 9.23 -2.50
C ALA A 102 23.06 8.71 -3.26
N ILE A 103 23.23 7.69 -4.11
CA ILE A 103 22.11 7.07 -4.84
C ILE A 103 21.09 6.48 -3.86
N PHE A 104 21.56 5.82 -2.81
CA PHE A 104 20.68 5.27 -1.77
C PHE A 104 19.80 6.36 -1.13
N PHE A 105 20.39 7.51 -0.76
CA PHE A 105 19.62 8.62 -0.18
C PHE A 105 18.63 9.23 -1.18
N VAL A 106 19.00 9.39 -2.45
CA VAL A 106 18.09 9.92 -3.48
C VAL A 106 16.89 9.00 -3.67
N VAL A 107 17.12 7.69 -3.77
CA VAL A 107 16.04 6.70 -3.90
C VAL A 107 15.16 6.69 -2.63
N PHE A 108 15.78 6.72 -1.44
CA PHE A 108 15.05 6.75 -0.17
C PHE A 108 14.16 7.99 -0.04
N LEU A 109 14.68 9.18 -0.34
CA LEU A 109 13.92 10.42 -0.33
C LEU A 109 12.79 10.42 -1.37
N GLY A 110 13.04 9.86 -2.55
CA GLY A 110 12.02 9.69 -3.59
C GLY A 110 10.85 8.82 -3.12
N ILE A 111 11.15 7.68 -2.49
CA ILE A 111 10.13 6.78 -1.92
C ILE A 111 9.36 7.48 -0.80
N LEU A 112 10.05 8.20 0.09
CA LEU A 112 9.42 8.92 1.20
C LEU A 112 8.48 10.02 0.68
N PHE A 113 8.93 10.83 -0.27
CA PHE A 113 8.12 11.87 -0.89
C PHE A 113 6.88 11.29 -1.59
N PHE A 114 7.08 10.21 -2.35
CA PHE A 114 5.99 9.50 -3.00
C PHE A 114 4.97 8.96 -1.98
N TYR A 115 5.44 8.35 -0.89
CA TYR A 115 4.58 7.89 0.20
C TYR A 115 3.76 9.02 0.81
N LEU A 116 4.39 10.16 1.14
CA LEU A 116 3.70 11.31 1.73
C LEU A 116 2.62 11.86 0.78
N ASN A 117 2.95 11.97 -0.51
CA ASN A 117 2.01 12.44 -1.53
C ASN A 117 0.82 11.47 -1.69
N LEU A 118 1.08 10.17 -1.76
CA LEU A 118 0.02 9.15 -1.78
C LEU A 118 -0.83 9.21 -0.51
N ASN A 119 -0.21 9.29 0.66
CA ASN A 119 -0.90 9.30 1.94
C ASN A 119 -1.85 10.51 2.07
N ARG A 120 -1.45 11.67 1.52
CA ARG A 120 -2.26 12.88 1.43
C ARG A 120 -3.40 12.74 0.44
N ARG A 121 -3.14 12.23 -0.77
CA ARG A 121 -4.17 12.06 -1.81
C ARG A 121 -5.21 10.99 -1.48
N LEU A 122 -4.82 9.94 -0.75
CA LEU A 122 -5.69 8.80 -0.44
C LEU A 122 -6.46 8.99 0.87
N ALA A 123 -6.23 10.06 1.63
CA ALA A 123 -6.95 10.36 2.86
C ALA A 123 -8.43 10.64 2.57
N LEU A 124 -9.34 9.94 3.27
CA LEU A 124 -10.78 10.13 3.17
C LEU A 124 -11.27 11.03 4.30
N GLY A 125 -12.10 12.02 3.97
CA GLY A 125 -12.67 12.99 4.93
C GLY A 125 -13.49 12.33 6.04
N VAL A 126 -14.26 11.28 5.72
CA VAL A 126 -15.06 10.51 6.68
C VAL A 126 -14.17 9.90 7.78
N PHE A 127 -12.99 9.39 7.42
CA PHE A 127 -12.05 8.83 8.39
C PHE A 127 -11.38 9.89 9.26
N THR A 128 -11.17 11.09 8.73
CA THR A 128 -10.59 12.19 9.50
C THR A 128 -11.60 12.84 10.44
N MET A 129 -12.86 13.01 10.04
CA MET A 129 -13.89 13.63 10.89
C MET A 129 -14.31 12.73 12.05
N ASN A 130 -14.50 11.42 11.80
CA ASN A 130 -14.84 10.47 12.87
C ASN A 130 -13.66 10.18 13.83
N LYS A 131 -12.44 10.65 13.53
CA LYS A 131 -11.29 10.59 14.45
C LYS A 131 -11.35 11.70 15.51
N GLU A 132 -12.06 12.79 15.24
CA GLU A 132 -12.16 13.96 16.13
C GLU A 132 -13.40 13.91 17.05
N LYS A 133 -14.28 12.93 16.83
CA LYS A 133 -15.37 12.55 17.76
C LYS A 133 -14.90 11.49 18.74
#